data_AF-A0A8H7CVX9-F1
#
_entry.id   AF-A0A8H7CVX9-F1
#
_cell.length_a   1.000
_cell.length_b   1.000
_cell.length_c   1.000
_cell.angle_alpha   90.00
_cell.angle_beta   90.00
_cell.angle_gamma   90.00
#
_symmetry.space_group_name_H-M   'P 1'
#
loop_
_entity.id
_entity.type
_entity.pdbx_description
1 polymer ?
#
loop_
_entity_poly.entity_id
_entity_poly.type
_entity_poly.pdbx_seq_one_letter_code
_entity_poly.pdbx_strand_id
1 'polypeptide(L)'
;MPVPWEALIPFGLASRLGLMVTMFGITGTLTNLTFRGQNQGKPPRYGLERWDEMMIARDYRLTGHNRGQTVRFTEFLSFRLDSHVHNLQSDPVIRSREPESK
;
A
#
# COMPACT_ATOMS: atom_id res chain seq x y z
N MET A 1 -42.01 -1.03 -30.37
CA MET A 1 -41.44 -2.30 -30.83
C MET A 1 -40.84 -3.01 -29.63
N PRO A 2 -41.33 -4.20 -29.23
CA PRO A 2 -40.72 -4.95 -28.14
C PRO A 2 -39.26 -5.26 -28.52
N VAL A 3 -38.34 -5.00 -27.59
CA VAL A 3 -36.90 -5.18 -27.81
C VAL A 3 -36.60 -6.68 -27.93
N PRO A 4 -35.81 -7.12 -28.95
CA PRO A 4 -35.42 -8.52 -29.09
C PRO A 4 -34.63 -8.96 -27.85
N TRP A 5 -35.15 -9.97 -27.14
CA TRP A 5 -34.62 -10.43 -25.85
C TRP A 5 -33.25 -11.11 -26.02
N GLU A 6 -32.94 -11.58 -27.22
CA GLU A 6 -31.66 -12.17 -27.60
C GLU A 6 -30.52 -11.15 -27.52
N ALA A 7 -30.79 -9.88 -27.77
CA ALA A 7 -29.81 -8.80 -27.62
C ALA A 7 -29.47 -8.50 -26.14
N LEU A 8 -30.27 -9.01 -25.20
CA LEU A 8 -30.04 -8.88 -23.75
C LEU A 8 -29.25 -10.06 -23.16
N ILE A 9 -28.95 -11.10 -23.97
CA ILE A 9 -28.14 -12.25 -23.54
C ILE A 9 -26.73 -11.82 -23.10
N PRO A 10 -26.03 -10.91 -23.81
CA PRO A 10 -24.73 -10.41 -23.37
C PRO A 10 -24.80 -9.50 -22.13
N PHE A 11 -25.95 -8.83 -21.93
CA PHE A 11 -26.13 -7.78 -20.91
C PHE A 11 -26.83 -8.23 -19.62
N GLY A 12 -27.48 -9.39 -19.59
CA GLY A 12 -27.75 -10.10 -18.32
C GLY A 12 -29.20 -10.19 -17.84
N LEU A 13 -30.19 -10.36 -18.72
CA LEU A 13 -31.60 -10.50 -18.26
C LEU A 13 -32.16 -11.94 -18.33
N ALA A 14 -31.65 -12.81 -19.22
CA ALA A 14 -32.25 -14.15 -19.44
C ALA A 14 -31.35 -15.36 -19.14
N SER A 15 -30.02 -15.19 -19.07
CA SER A 15 -29.12 -16.26 -18.62
C SER A 15 -28.79 -16.07 -17.15
N ARG A 16 -28.88 -17.14 -16.36
CA ARG A 16 -28.71 -17.15 -14.90
C ARG A 16 -27.35 -16.60 -14.41
N LEU A 17 -26.41 -16.35 -15.32
CA LEU A 17 -25.12 -15.67 -15.12
C LEU A 17 -24.78 -14.93 -16.43
N GLY A 18 -25.10 -13.63 -16.52
CA GLY A 18 -24.68 -12.80 -17.65
C GLY A 18 -23.16 -12.74 -17.69
N LEU A 19 -22.54 -13.22 -18.77
CA LEU A 19 -21.09 -13.44 -18.90
C LEU A 19 -20.27 -12.20 -18.51
N MET A 20 -20.72 -11.00 -18.90
CA MET A 20 -20.07 -9.74 -18.54
C MET A 20 -20.14 -9.48 -17.04
N VAL A 21 -21.33 -9.58 -16.43
CA VAL A 21 -21.53 -9.38 -14.99
C VAL A 21 -20.73 -10.40 -14.18
N THR A 22 -20.65 -11.63 -14.65
CA THR A 22 -19.86 -12.68 -14.01
C THR A 22 -18.35 -12.40 -14.10
N MET A 23 -17.84 -12.02 -15.26
CA MET A 23 -16.42 -11.67 -15.41
C MET A 23 -16.04 -10.44 -14.60
N PHE A 24 -16.87 -9.39 -14.62
CA PHE A 24 -16.65 -8.20 -13.79
C PHE A 24 -16.78 -8.50 -12.29
N GLY A 25 -17.72 -9.35 -11.90
CA GLY A 25 -17.88 -9.80 -10.51
C GLY A 25 -16.69 -10.61 -10.03
N ILE A 26 -16.22 -11.59 -10.82
CA ILE A 26 -15.03 -12.40 -10.50
C ILE A 26 -13.80 -11.51 -10.44
N THR A 27 -13.59 -10.66 -11.44
CA THR A 27 -12.43 -9.76 -11.46
C THR A 27 -12.46 -8.81 -10.25
N GLY A 28 -13.60 -8.17 -9.97
CA GLY A 28 -13.74 -7.25 -8.84
C GLY A 28 -13.49 -7.91 -7.49
N THR A 29 -14.03 -9.12 -7.27
CA THR A 29 -13.83 -9.88 -6.04
C THR A 29 -12.39 -10.35 -5.89
N LEU A 30 -11.79 -10.88 -6.96
CA LEU A 30 -10.40 -11.32 -6.98
C LEU A 30 -9.45 -10.16 -6.68
N THR A 31 -9.61 -9.03 -7.36
CA THR A 31 -8.80 -7.83 -7.15
C THR A 31 -8.92 -7.32 -5.70
N ASN A 32 -10.12 -7.35 -5.11
CA ASN A 32 -10.30 -6.94 -3.72
C ASN A 32 -9.53 -7.86 -2.75
N LEU A 33 -9.59 -9.17 -2.97
CA LEU A 33 -8.87 -10.16 -2.17
C LEU A 33 -7.35 -10.01 -2.31
N THR A 34 -6.84 -9.80 -3.52
CA THR A 34 -5.40 -9.58 -3.76
C THR A 34 -4.91 -8.34 -3.03
N PHE A 35 -5.61 -7.21 -3.16
CA PHE A 35 -5.23 -5.98 -2.46
C PHE A 35 -5.34 -6.10 -0.94
N ARG A 36 -6.29 -6.88 -0.41
CA ARG A 36 -6.35 -7.19 1.02
C ARG A 36 -5.19 -8.08 1.44
N GLY A 37 -4.84 -9.10 0.67
CA GLY A 37 -3.73 -10.00 0.96
C GLY A 37 -2.39 -9.26 1.07
N GLN A 38 -2.11 -8.36 0.12
CA GLN A 38 -0.90 -7.53 0.14
C GLN A 38 -0.85 -6.52 1.30
N ASN A 39 -2.02 -6.12 1.81
CA ASN A 39 -2.15 -5.11 2.86
C ASN A 39 -2.38 -5.70 4.25
N GLN A 40 -1.95 -6.93 4.51
CA GLN A 40 -2.16 -7.65 5.79
C GLN A 40 -3.65 -7.74 6.19
N GLY A 41 -4.53 -7.89 5.20
CA GLY A 41 -5.99 -7.93 5.38
C GLY A 41 -6.65 -6.55 5.52
N LYS A 42 -5.88 -5.47 5.54
CA LYS A 42 -6.41 -4.10 5.68
C LYS A 42 -6.89 -3.57 4.32
N PRO A 43 -7.94 -2.74 4.28
CA PRO A 43 -8.40 -2.15 3.02
C PRO A 43 -7.32 -1.25 2.39
N PRO A 44 -7.30 -1.14 1.05
CA PRO A 44 -6.45 -0.17 0.35
C PRO A 44 -6.85 1.26 0.75
N ARG A 45 -5.85 2.15 0.89
CA ARG A 45 -6.07 3.57 1.15
C ARG A 45 -6.12 4.31 -0.19
N TYR A 46 -7.03 5.26 -0.31
CA TYR A 46 -7.19 6.12 -1.48
C TYR A 46 -7.01 7.58 -1.05
N GLY A 47 -6.52 8.43 -1.96
CA GLY A 47 -6.34 9.86 -1.67
C GLY A 47 -5.25 10.12 -0.63
N LEU A 48 -4.11 9.43 -0.73
CA LEU A 48 -2.97 9.64 0.15
C LEU A 48 -2.40 11.04 -0.06
N GLU A 49 -2.39 11.85 0.99
CA GLU A 49 -1.74 13.15 0.95
C GLU A 49 -0.25 13.01 1.25
N ARG A 50 0.53 14.07 0.98
CA ARG A 50 1.98 14.07 1.24
C ARG A 50 2.33 13.77 2.70
N TRP A 51 1.46 14.17 3.63
CA TRP A 51 1.59 13.79 5.04
C TRP A 51 1.44 12.28 5.25
N ASP A 52 0.43 11.67 4.63
CA ASP A 52 0.20 10.23 4.74
C ASP A 52 1.35 9.43 4.15
N GLU A 53 1.92 9.89 3.02
CA GLU A 53 3.11 9.30 2.43
C GLU A 53 4.30 9.35 3.39
N MET A 54 4.53 10.50 4.05
CA MET A 54 5.57 10.64 5.07
C MET A 54 5.32 9.73 6.28
N MET A 55 4.07 9.59 6.72
CA MET A 55 3.70 8.69 7.81
C MET A 55 3.89 7.22 7.44
N ILE A 56 3.53 6.80 6.23
CA ILE A 56 3.76 5.43 5.75
C ILE A 56 5.26 5.14 5.65
N ALA A 57 6.06 6.09 5.15
CA ALA A 57 7.51 5.94 5.09
C ALA A 57 8.14 5.81 6.49
N ARG A 58 7.63 6.56 7.48
CA ARG A 58 8.02 6.42 8.88
C ARG A 58 7.64 5.04 9.43
N ASP A 59 6.40 4.61 9.23
CA ASP A 59 5.91 3.33 9.76
C ASP A 59 6.61 2.14 9.10
N TYR A 60 6.99 2.25 7.82
CA TYR A 60 7.84 1.29 7.12
C TYR A 60 9.23 1.16 7.77
N ARG A 61 9.85 2.27 8.16
CA ARG A 61 11.15 2.24 8.87
C ARG A 61 11.04 1.61 10.26
N LEU A 62 9.90 1.78 10.94
CA LEU A 62 9.66 1.22 12.27
C LEU A 62 9.35 -0.27 12.25
N THR A 63 8.58 -0.73 11.26
CA THR A 63 8.00 -2.09 11.23
C THR A 63 8.51 -2.98 10.11
N GLY A 64 9.26 -2.42 9.16
CA GLY A 64 9.71 -3.12 7.94
C GLY A 64 8.59 -3.41 6.94
N HIS A 65 7.36 -2.94 7.18
CA HIS A 65 6.22 -3.22 6.31
C HIS A 65 5.30 -2.02 6.13
N ASN A 66 4.85 -1.76 4.90
CA ASN A 66 4.06 -0.56 4.57
C ASN A 66 2.73 -0.45 5.32
N ARG A 67 2.24 -1.58 5.88
CA ARG A 67 1.00 -1.67 6.65
C ARG A 67 1.22 -2.16 8.08
N GLY A 68 2.47 -2.34 8.50
CA GLY A 68 2.79 -2.70 9.88
C GLY A 68 2.37 -1.57 10.81
N GLN A 69 1.65 -1.89 11.88
CA GLN A 69 1.35 -0.95 12.95
C GLN A 69 1.99 -1.51 14.21
N THR A 70 2.73 -0.66 14.91
CA THR A 70 3.39 -1.01 16.16
C THR A 70 3.07 0.05 17.20
N VAL A 71 2.82 -0.39 18.42
CA VAL A 71 2.68 0.47 19.60
C VAL A 71 3.88 0.32 20.54
N ARG A 72 4.92 -0.40 20.10
CA ARG A 72 6.02 -0.80 20.96
C ARG A 72 6.99 0.35 21.18
N PHE A 73 7.21 0.70 22.44
CA PHE A 73 8.09 1.80 22.83
C PHE A 73 9.56 1.59 22.42
N THR A 74 10.05 0.34 22.40
CA THR A 74 11.46 0.06 22.08
C THR A 74 11.85 0.35 20.62
N GLU A 75 10.93 0.15 19.67
CA GLU A 75 11.18 0.44 18.24
C GLU A 75 11.30 1.94 17.97
N PHE A 76 10.65 2.77 18.79
CA PHE A 76 10.79 4.22 18.73
C PHE A 76 12.21 4.69 19.10
N LEU A 77 12.83 4.08 20.11
CA LEU A 77 14.21 4.38 20.49
C LEU A 77 15.19 4.05 19.35
N SER A 78 15.03 2.90 18.70
CA SER A 78 15.83 2.50 17.55
C SER A 78 15.69 3.48 16.38
N PHE A 79 14.46 3.91 16.05
CA PHE A 79 14.22 4.92 15.03
C PHE A 79 14.80 6.30 15.39
N ARG A 80 14.71 6.70 16.66
CA ARG A 80 15.29 7.97 17.13
C ARG A 80 16.81 7.97 16.94
N LEU A 81 17.49 6.87 17.28
CA LEU A 81 18.92 6.71 17.10
C LEU A 81 19.32 6.76 15.62
N ASP A 82 18.62 6.03 14.74
CA ASP A 82 18.87 6.05 13.30
C ASP A 82 18.67 7.45 12.68
N SER A 83 17.60 8.15 13.07
CA SER A 83 17.38 9.54 12.64
C SER A 83 18.49 10.49 13.08
N HIS A 84 19.11 10.23 14.24
CA HIS A 84 20.23 11.02 14.72
C HIS A 84 21.51 10.72 13.93
N VAL A 85 21.80 9.44 13.65
CA VAL A 85 22.96 9.05 12.83
C VAL A 85 22.86 9.65 11.43
N HIS A 86 21.68 9.62 10.80
CA HIS A 86 21.48 10.23 9.49
C HIS A 86 21.73 11.76 9.48
N ASN A 87 21.35 12.45 10.56
CA ASN A 87 21.68 13.87 10.73
C ASN A 87 23.20 14.09 10.92
N LEU A 88 23.88 13.22 11.66
CA LEU A 88 25.34 13.30 11.84
C LEU A 88 26.12 13.05 10.54
N GLN A 89 25.63 12.19 9.64
CA GLN A 89 26.25 11.93 8.33
C GLN A 89 26.10 13.10 7.33
N SER A 90 25.09 13.94 7.55
CA SER A 90 24.82 15.13 6.74
C SER A 90 25.47 16.39 7.32
N ASP A 91 25.95 16.33 8.56
CA ASP A 91 26.74 17.40 9.16
C ASP A 91 28.10 17.54 8.44
N PRO A 92 28.39 18.72 7.86
CA PRO A 92 29.65 18.94 7.13
C PRO A 92 30.88 18.84 8.05
N VAL A 93 30.70 19.01 9.36
CA VAL A 93 31.76 18.97 10.38
C VAL A 93 32.21 17.53 10.71
N ILE A 94 31.31 16.55 10.60
CA ILE A 94 31.61 15.14 10.92
C ILE A 94 32.14 14.43 9.67
N ARG A 95 31.60 14.74 8.49
CA ARG A 95 32.08 14.22 7.20
C ARG A 95 33.57 14.52 6.94
N SER A 96 34.08 15.65 7.43
CA SER A 96 35.50 16.02 7.29
C SER A 96 36.45 15.24 8.22
N ARG A 97 35.93 14.35 9.09
CA ARG A 97 36.74 13.53 10.01
C ARG A 97 36.90 12.08 9.56
N GLU A 98 36.33 11.70 8.42
CA GLU A 98 36.56 10.38 7.84
C GLU A 98 38.02 10.32 7.33
N PRO A 99 38.90 9.48 7.92
CA PRO A 99 40.28 9.41 7.46
C PRO A 99 40.28 8.84 6.04
N GLU A 100 40.79 9.60 5.07
CA GLU A 100 41.12 9.08 3.75
C GLU A 100 42.12 7.93 3.90
N SER A 101 41.59 6.71 3.93
CA SER A 101 42.36 5.47 3.78
C SER A 101 42.69 5.33 2.30
N LYS A 102 43.95 5.61 1.96
CA LYS A 102 44.60 5.16 0.72
C LYS A 102 44.56 3.65 0.57
#